data_AF-A0A7V7X096-F1
#
_entry.id   AF-A0A7V7X096-F1
#
_cell.length_a   1.000
_cell.length_b   1.000
_cell.length_c   1.000
_cell.angle_alpha   90.00
_cell.angle_beta   90.00
_cell.angle_gamma   90.00
#
_symmetry.space_group_name_H-M   'P 1'
#
loop_
_entity.id
_entity.type
_entity.pdbx_description
1 polymer ?
#
loop_
_entity_poly.entity_id
_entity_poly.type
_entity_poly.pdbx_seq_one_letter_code
_entity_poly.pdbx_strand_id
1 'polypeptide(L)'
;MTDMNFKKPHFTITDPWIWKMAWRDGRHHWQRLFLFLLSIVMGTAALVAIQSMSDNLKRDIDDQAKTLLGADLVISSRQPFSSEIEYFIDSLGGKQSREITFASMIYFKKNNGTRLIQVKSVEGTFPYYGALETLPPDAAGTFRQGRKALVDHGLLLQFGAEVGDTITLGSQSFVIEGRLQKVPGESAATQLA
;
A
#
# COMPACT_ATOMS: atom_id res chain seq x y z
N MET A 1 -54.98 -67.56 21.74
CA MET A 1 -55.12 -66.77 20.50
C MET A 1 -54.07 -65.67 20.57
N THR A 2 -52.91 -66.01 20.00
CA THR A 2 -51.68 -65.29 19.64
C THR A 2 -51.43 -63.84 20.08
N ASP A 3 -50.39 -63.66 20.91
CA ASP A 3 -49.72 -62.38 21.16
C ASP A 3 -48.95 -61.90 19.92
N MET A 4 -49.37 -60.77 19.34
CA MET A 4 -48.65 -60.08 18.26
C MET A 4 -47.61 -59.13 18.85
N ASN A 5 -46.38 -59.62 18.97
CA ASN A 5 -45.21 -58.86 19.37
C ASN A 5 -44.71 -58.01 18.18
N PHE A 6 -45.09 -56.73 18.13
CA PHE A 6 -44.62 -55.78 17.12
C PHE A 6 -43.16 -55.38 17.39
N LYS A 7 -42.23 -56.05 16.72
CA LYS A 7 -40.80 -55.70 16.68
C LYS A 7 -40.63 -54.35 15.95
N LYS A 8 -40.36 -53.28 16.70
CA LYS A 8 -40.05 -51.95 16.12
C LYS A 8 -38.71 -52.03 15.37
N PRO A 9 -38.64 -51.62 14.09
CA PRO A 9 -37.36 -51.59 13.39
C PRO A 9 -36.50 -50.44 13.93
N HIS A 10 -35.37 -50.77 14.55
CA HIS A 10 -34.30 -49.82 14.82
C HIS A 10 -33.59 -49.50 13.50
N PHE A 11 -34.16 -48.56 12.74
CA PHE A 11 -33.52 -48.03 11.54
C PHE A 11 -32.51 -46.96 11.97
N THR A 12 -31.28 -47.39 12.23
CA THR A 12 -30.18 -46.48 12.53
C THR A 12 -29.55 -46.00 11.22
N ILE A 13 -29.42 -44.68 11.04
CA ILE A 13 -28.89 -44.00 9.83
C ILE A 13 -27.43 -44.43 9.50
N THR A 14 -26.81 -45.21 10.39
CA THR A 14 -25.45 -45.71 10.30
C THR A 14 -25.30 -47.05 9.58
N ASP A 15 -26.38 -47.64 9.05
CA ASP A 15 -26.27 -48.95 8.39
C ASP A 15 -25.43 -48.86 7.10
N PRO A 16 -24.30 -49.62 7.01
CA PRO A 16 -23.40 -49.59 5.85
C PRO A 16 -24.10 -49.92 4.52
N TRP A 17 -25.23 -50.63 4.61
CA TRP A 17 -26.06 -51.00 3.48
C TRP A 17 -26.76 -49.80 2.84
N ILE A 18 -27.21 -48.81 3.62
CA ILE A 18 -27.86 -47.59 3.12
C ILE A 18 -26.87 -46.76 2.33
N TRP A 19 -25.65 -46.58 2.84
CA TRP A 19 -24.56 -45.91 2.13
C TRP A 19 -24.18 -46.63 0.84
N LYS A 20 -24.10 -47.97 0.87
CA LYS A 20 -23.78 -48.79 -0.31
C LYS A 20 -24.87 -48.70 -1.37
N MET A 21 -26.14 -48.66 -0.96
CA MET A 21 -27.26 -48.46 -1.90
C MET A 21 -27.33 -47.03 -2.43
N ALA A 22 -27.15 -46.01 -1.60
CA ALA A 22 -27.11 -44.61 -2.03
C ALA A 22 -25.99 -44.37 -3.06
N TRP A 23 -24.81 -44.94 -2.84
CA TRP A 23 -23.69 -44.89 -3.79
C TRP A 23 -23.98 -45.63 -5.11
N ARG A 24 -24.70 -46.75 -5.04
CA ARG A 24 -25.07 -47.53 -6.22
C ARG A 24 -26.14 -46.82 -7.05
N ASP A 25 -27.12 -46.23 -6.39
CA ASP A 25 -28.23 -45.51 -7.03
C ASP A 25 -27.76 -44.18 -7.62
N GLY A 26 -26.90 -43.45 -6.90
CA GLY A 26 -26.26 -42.22 -7.40
C GLY A 26 -25.37 -42.45 -8.64
N ARG A 27 -24.78 -43.64 -8.80
CA ARG A 27 -23.97 -43.98 -9.98
C ARG A 27 -24.79 -44.06 -11.27
N HIS A 28 -26.08 -44.40 -11.21
CA HIS A 28 -26.92 -44.48 -12.41
C HIS A 28 -27.28 -43.10 -12.99
N HIS A 29 -27.23 -42.03 -12.19
CA HIS A 29 -27.55 -40.65 -12.60
C HIS A 29 -26.39 -39.65 -12.35
N TRP A 30 -25.15 -40.13 -12.40
CA TRP A 30 -23.95 -39.35 -12.05
C TRP A 30 -23.83 -38.02 -12.79
N GLN A 31 -24.19 -37.96 -14.08
CA GLN A 31 -24.07 -36.74 -14.88
C GLN A 31 -24.92 -35.58 -14.33
N ARG A 32 -26.16 -35.85 -13.90
CA ARG A 32 -27.04 -34.81 -13.35
C ARG A 32 -26.58 -34.40 -11.95
N LEU A 33 -26.24 -35.37 -11.10
CA LEU A 33 -25.72 -35.10 -9.75
C LEU A 33 -24.42 -34.29 -9.79
N PHE A 34 -23.54 -34.58 -10.75
CA PHE A 34 -22.29 -33.84 -10.94
C PHE A 34 -22.53 -32.37 -11.28
N LEU A 35 -23.47 -32.05 -12.18
CA LEU A 35 -23.80 -30.66 -12.51
C LEU A 35 -24.33 -29.88 -11.30
N PHE A 36 -25.17 -30.51 -10.47
CA PHE A 36 -25.65 -29.88 -9.22
C PHE A 36 -24.53 -29.66 -8.21
N LEU A 37 -23.68 -30.67 -7.99
CA LEU A 37 -22.51 -30.57 -7.11
C LEU A 37 -21.55 -29.48 -7.58
N LEU A 38 -21.26 -29.44 -8.88
CA LEU A 38 -20.37 -28.46 -9.47
C LEU A 38 -20.91 -27.04 -9.27
N SER A 39 -22.21 -26.82 -9.45
CA SER A 39 -22.84 -25.51 -9.21
C SER A 39 -22.67 -25.05 -7.75
N ILE A 40 -22.93 -25.93 -6.78
CA ILE A 40 -22.80 -25.62 -5.35
C ILE A 40 -21.33 -25.35 -4.99
N VAL A 41 -20.41 -26.19 -5.48
CA VAL A 41 -18.98 -26.02 -5.26
C VAL A 41 -18.50 -24.72 -5.90
N MET A 42 -18.92 -24.40 -7.12
CA MET A 42 -18.53 -23.17 -7.81
C MET A 42 -19.05 -21.93 -7.08
N GLY A 43 -20.30 -21.96 -6.60
CA GLY A 43 -20.89 -20.86 -5.85
C GLY A 43 -20.18 -20.60 -4.52
N THR A 44 -19.90 -21.66 -3.77
CA THR A 44 -19.17 -21.55 -2.49
C THR A 44 -17.69 -21.22 -2.68
N ALA A 45 -17.03 -21.77 -3.71
CA ALA A 45 -15.65 -21.44 -4.05
C ALA A 45 -15.50 -19.97 -4.47
N ALA A 46 -16.44 -19.44 -5.26
CA ALA A 46 -16.44 -18.03 -5.63
C ALA A 46 -16.57 -17.12 -4.40
N LEU A 47 -17.48 -17.44 -3.47
CA LEU A 47 -17.64 -16.69 -2.23
C LEU A 47 -16.37 -16.69 -1.37
N VAL A 48 -15.76 -17.87 -1.17
CA VAL A 48 -14.52 -18.01 -0.40
C VAL A 48 -13.34 -17.30 -1.09
N ALA A 49 -13.24 -17.38 -2.41
CA ALA A 49 -12.19 -16.70 -3.17
C ALA A 49 -12.29 -15.17 -3.02
N ILE A 50 -13.49 -14.60 -3.12
CA ILE A 50 -13.72 -13.16 -2.92
C ILE A 50 -13.35 -12.76 -1.49
N GLN A 51 -13.77 -13.55 -0.49
CA GLN A 51 -13.46 -13.27 0.90
C GLN A 51 -11.96 -13.33 1.17
N SER A 52 -11.28 -14.38 0.70
CA SER A 52 -9.83 -14.52 0.84
C SER A 52 -9.07 -13.39 0.14
N MET A 53 -9.52 -12.97 -1.05
CA MET A 53 -8.92 -11.84 -1.76
C MET A 53 -9.10 -10.55 -0.94
N SER A 54 -10.29 -10.31 -0.39
CA SER A 54 -10.56 -9.14 0.44
C SER A 54 -9.69 -9.12 1.70
N ASP A 55 -9.56 -10.26 2.38
CA ASP A 55 -8.77 -10.37 3.60
C ASP A 55 -7.26 -10.27 3.33
N ASN A 56 -6.78 -10.86 2.23
CA ASN A 56 -5.39 -10.69 1.79
C ASN A 56 -5.10 -9.24 1.42
N LEU A 57 -5.98 -8.58 0.65
CA LEU A 57 -5.81 -7.17 0.31
C LEU A 57 -5.79 -6.28 1.56
N LYS A 58 -6.66 -6.52 2.54
CA LYS A 58 -6.65 -5.77 3.80
C LYS A 58 -5.35 -5.94 4.57
N ARG A 59 -4.84 -7.18 4.67
CA ARG A 59 -3.56 -7.46 5.35
C ARG A 59 -2.39 -6.83 4.61
N ASP A 60 -2.32 -7.00 3.30
CA ASP A 60 -1.26 -6.42 2.48
C ASP A 60 -1.26 -4.89 2.57
N ILE A 61 -2.45 -4.27 2.55
CA ILE A 61 -2.59 -2.83 2.77
C ILE A 61 -2.13 -2.45 4.16
N ASP A 62 -2.50 -3.17 5.22
CA ASP A 62 -2.11 -2.85 6.60
C ASP A 62 -0.60 -3.01 6.83
N ASP A 63 -0.01 -4.08 6.30
CA ASP A 63 1.43 -4.36 6.37
C ASP A 63 2.23 -3.33 5.57
N GLN A 64 1.73 -2.92 4.41
CA GLN A 64 2.37 -1.88 3.60
C GLN A 64 1.99 -0.47 4.06
N ALA A 65 0.93 -0.26 4.83
CA ALA A 65 0.45 1.07 5.21
C ALA A 65 1.46 1.83 6.05
N LYS A 66 2.20 1.16 6.95
CA LYS A 66 3.27 1.77 7.73
C LYS A 66 4.47 2.17 6.87
N THR A 67 4.81 1.32 5.90
CA THR A 67 5.87 1.61 4.94
C THR A 67 5.45 2.73 4.01
N LEU A 68 4.19 2.74 3.55
CA LEU A 68 3.62 3.82 2.76
C LEU A 68 3.58 5.10 3.58
N LEU A 69 3.07 5.13 4.81
CA LEU A 69 3.05 6.35 5.61
C LEU A 69 4.47 6.86 5.94
N GLY A 70 5.46 5.96 6.01
CA GLY A 70 6.84 6.28 6.36
C GLY A 70 7.05 6.68 7.83
N ALA A 71 5.99 6.63 8.63
CA ALA A 71 5.94 7.01 10.04
C ALA A 71 4.81 6.24 10.75
N ASP A 72 4.80 6.26 12.08
CA ASP A 72 3.68 5.73 12.88
C ASP A 72 2.58 6.77 13.09
N LEU A 73 2.94 8.05 13.15
CA LEU A 73 2.02 9.18 13.34
C LEU A 73 2.41 10.33 12.42
N VAL A 74 1.40 10.94 11.77
CA VAL A 74 1.56 12.15 10.95
C VAL A 74 0.61 13.21 11.47
N ILE A 75 1.16 14.39 11.79
CA ILE A 75 0.40 15.54 12.24
C ILE A 75 0.57 16.63 11.18
N SER A 76 -0.50 16.93 10.45
CA SER A 76 -0.48 17.94 9.39
C SER A 76 -1.33 19.15 9.77
N SER A 77 -0.79 20.35 9.58
CA SER A 77 -1.54 21.60 9.72
C SER A 77 -1.21 22.55 8.58
N ARG A 78 -2.18 23.37 8.16
CA ARG A 78 -1.98 24.45 7.18
C ARG A 78 -1.39 25.71 7.82
N GLN A 79 -1.45 25.80 9.14
CA GLN A 79 -0.91 26.91 9.93
C GLN A 79 0.20 26.38 10.85
N PRO A 80 1.16 27.24 11.25
CA PRO A 80 2.14 26.89 12.27
C PRO A 80 1.43 26.35 13.53
N PHE A 81 1.99 25.30 14.12
CA PHE A 81 1.45 24.76 15.37
C PHE A 81 1.55 25.81 16.48
N SER A 82 0.52 25.91 17.31
CA SER A 82 0.57 26.74 18.51
C SER A 82 1.58 26.15 19.50
N SER A 83 2.11 26.97 20.39
CA SER A 83 3.06 26.52 21.43
C SER A 83 2.50 25.40 22.31
N GLU A 84 1.19 25.38 22.52
CA GLU A 84 0.48 24.33 23.25
C GLU A 84 0.53 22.98 22.53
N ILE A 85 0.35 23.00 21.20
CA ILE A 85 0.41 21.78 20.37
C ILE A 85 1.85 21.31 20.25
N GLU A 86 2.82 22.22 20.09
CA GLU A 86 4.25 21.86 20.09
C GLU A 86 4.65 21.17 21.38
N TYR A 87 4.25 21.70 22.54
CA TYR A 87 4.50 21.04 23.83
C TYR A 87 3.85 19.65 23.92
N PHE A 88 2.63 19.50 23.39
CA PHE A 88 1.97 18.20 23.33
C PHE A 88 2.73 17.22 22.42
N ILE A 89 3.18 17.64 21.25
CA ILE A 89 3.98 16.83 20.33
C ILE A 89 5.30 16.41 20.99
N ASP A 90 5.99 17.34 21.65
CA ASP A 90 7.23 17.04 22.38
C ASP A 90 6.97 16.04 23.53
N SER A 91 5.80 16.13 24.19
CA SER A 91 5.42 15.22 25.28
C SER A 91 5.15 13.77 24.82
N LEU A 92 4.80 13.55 23.55
CA LEU A 92 4.59 12.20 23.00
C LEU A 92 5.90 11.40 22.90
N GLY A 93 7.05 12.09 22.88
CA GLY A 93 8.37 11.47 22.75
C GLY A 93 8.61 10.79 21.40
N GLY A 94 9.71 10.03 21.29
CA GLY A 94 10.09 9.28 20.09
C GLY A 94 10.96 10.07 19.09
N LYS A 95 11.23 9.48 17.93
CA LYS A 95 11.95 10.16 16.85
C LYS A 95 10.98 11.06 16.09
N GLN A 96 11.32 12.33 15.97
CA GLN A 96 10.47 13.34 15.35
C GLN A 96 11.15 13.96 14.14
N SER A 97 10.37 14.21 13.09
CA SER A 97 10.80 14.86 11.87
C SER A 97 9.78 15.93 11.48
N ARG A 98 10.26 17.08 11.01
CA ARG A 98 9.40 18.15 10.51
C ARG A 98 9.40 18.13 8.99
N GLU A 99 8.21 18.25 8.42
CA GLU A 99 8.03 18.40 6.99
C GLU A 99 7.33 19.74 6.72
N ILE A 100 7.85 20.49 5.75
CA ILE A 100 7.21 21.68 5.22
C ILE A 100 7.02 21.48 3.72
N THR A 101 5.77 21.61 3.28
CA THR A 101 5.38 21.44 1.88
C THR A 101 4.75 22.73 1.35
N PHE A 102 5.28 23.26 0.25
CA PHE A 102 4.80 24.50 -0.36
C PHE A 102 4.98 24.49 -1.88
N ALA A 103 4.13 25.22 -2.61
CA ALA A 103 4.27 25.36 -4.06
C ALA A 103 5.28 26.47 -4.40
N SER A 104 6.17 26.22 -5.37
CA SER A 104 7.15 27.21 -5.85
C SER A 104 7.48 27.02 -7.32
N MET A 105 7.97 28.08 -7.98
CA MET A 105 8.43 28.02 -9.37
C MET A 105 9.90 27.59 -9.41
N ILE A 106 10.17 26.48 -10.09
CA ILE A 106 11.53 26.04 -10.39
C ILE A 106 11.94 26.54 -11.77
N TYR A 107 13.21 26.96 -11.87
CA TYR A 107 13.86 27.36 -13.12
C TYR A 107 15.04 26.43 -13.42
N PHE A 108 15.01 25.81 -14.59
CA PHE A 108 16.08 24.96 -15.09
C PHE A 108 17.03 25.77 -15.97
N LYS A 109 18.26 26.03 -15.49
CA LYS A 109 19.26 26.81 -16.24
C LYS A 109 19.64 26.20 -17.59
N LYS A 110 19.61 24.87 -17.71
CA LYS A 110 20.05 24.14 -18.91
C LYS A 110 19.10 24.30 -20.10
N ASN A 111 17.79 24.37 -19.86
CA ASN A 111 16.77 24.37 -20.91
C ASN A 111 15.86 25.61 -20.86
N ASN A 112 16.19 26.61 -20.04
CA ASN A 112 15.40 27.83 -19.81
C ASN A 112 13.92 27.57 -19.43
N GLY A 113 13.62 26.36 -18.95
CA GLY A 113 12.27 25.93 -18.59
C GLY A 113 11.86 26.39 -17.20
N THR A 114 10.59 26.78 -17.05
CA THR A 114 9.97 27.04 -15.74
C THR A 114 8.80 26.10 -15.53
N ARG A 115 8.63 25.63 -14.28
CA ARG A 115 7.47 24.83 -13.89
C ARG A 115 7.08 25.13 -12.45
N LEU A 116 5.77 25.17 -12.19
CA LEU A 116 5.26 25.19 -10.83
C LEU A 116 5.42 23.78 -10.26
N ILE A 117 6.15 23.64 -9.17
CA ILE A 117 6.37 22.37 -8.49
C ILE A 117 5.99 22.48 -7.02
N GLN A 118 5.71 21.34 -6.41
CA GLN A 118 5.59 21.23 -4.97
C GLN A 118 6.95 20.94 -4.36
N VAL A 119 7.42 21.83 -3.49
CA VAL A 119 8.68 21.72 -2.78
C VAL A 119 8.40 21.12 -1.42
N LYS A 120 9.12 20.05 -1.10
CA LYS A 120 9.08 19.41 0.21
C LYS A 120 10.44 19.55 0.87
N SER A 121 10.43 20.14 2.05
CA SER A 121 11.60 20.22 2.92
C SER A 121 11.37 19.31 4.11
N VAL A 122 12.29 18.36 4.32
CA VAL A 122 12.23 17.41 5.44
C VAL A 122 13.43 17.64 6.35
N GLU A 123 13.14 17.80 7.64
CA GLU A 123 14.12 17.87 8.70
C GLU A 123 14.10 16.58 9.55
N GLY A 124 15.28 16.12 9.96
CA GLY A 124 15.44 14.93 10.78
C GLY A 124 15.69 13.66 9.96
N THR A 125 15.15 12.53 10.42
CA THR A 125 15.50 11.19 9.89
C THR A 125 14.43 10.54 9.02
N PHE A 126 13.30 11.20 8.75
CA PHE A 126 12.25 10.71 7.86
C PHE A 126 12.77 10.30 6.47
N PRO A 127 12.33 9.16 5.89
CA PRO A 127 11.30 8.24 6.41
C PRO A 127 11.82 7.31 7.52
N TYR A 128 10.97 6.99 8.51
CA TYR A 128 11.26 6.04 9.60
C TYR A 128 11.04 4.59 9.19
N TYR A 129 10.09 4.36 8.28
CA TYR A 129 9.79 3.08 7.67
C TYR A 129 9.87 3.21 6.16
N GLY A 130 10.42 2.19 5.49
CA GLY A 130 10.76 2.27 4.07
C GLY A 130 12.05 3.04 3.78
N ALA A 131 12.37 3.17 2.50
CA ALA A 131 13.58 3.85 2.04
C ALA A 131 13.26 4.78 0.87
N LEU A 132 13.98 5.90 0.79
CA LEU A 132 13.99 6.75 -0.40
C LEU A 132 14.80 6.06 -1.48
N GLU A 133 14.13 5.65 -2.56
CA GLU A 133 14.83 5.07 -3.71
C GLU A 133 15.33 6.21 -4.59
N THR A 134 16.66 6.40 -4.58
CA THR A 134 17.34 7.45 -5.35
C THR A 134 18.42 6.85 -6.27
N LEU A 135 18.70 7.54 -7.37
CA LEU A 135 19.81 7.25 -8.27
C LEU A 135 20.68 8.50 -8.43
N PRO A 136 21.95 8.49 -7.98
CA PRO A 136 22.66 7.41 -7.27
C PRO A 136 22.11 7.16 -5.84
N PRO A 137 22.26 5.94 -5.28
CA PRO A 137 21.68 5.57 -3.98
C PRO A 137 22.22 6.38 -2.80
N ASP A 138 23.46 6.87 -2.89
CA ASP A 138 24.08 7.72 -1.87
C ASP A 138 23.36 9.08 -1.72
N ALA A 139 22.64 9.52 -2.76
CA ALA A 139 21.94 10.79 -2.78
C ALA A 139 20.84 10.88 -1.70
N ALA A 140 20.26 9.75 -1.27
CA ALA A 140 19.28 9.70 -0.18
C ALA A 140 19.86 10.14 1.18
N GLY A 141 21.17 10.00 1.39
CA GLY A 141 21.85 10.46 2.61
C GLY A 141 22.49 11.83 2.46
N THR A 142 23.05 12.14 1.28
CA THR A 142 23.84 13.35 1.05
C THR A 142 23.00 14.57 0.67
N PHE A 143 21.76 14.42 0.22
CA PHE A 143 20.93 15.58 -0.14
C PHE A 143 20.68 16.55 1.02
N ARG A 144 20.78 16.05 2.27
CA ARG A 144 20.65 16.85 3.48
C ARG A 144 21.88 17.72 3.78
N GLN A 145 23.00 17.48 3.09
CA GLN A 145 24.25 18.19 3.31
C GLN A 145 24.41 19.33 2.29
N GLY A 146 24.15 20.55 2.73
CA GLY A 146 24.31 21.76 1.91
C GLY A 146 23.10 22.10 1.06
N ARG A 147 23.31 22.85 -0.04
CA ARG A 147 22.24 23.31 -0.95
C ARG A 147 22.00 22.32 -2.08
N LYS A 148 21.60 21.11 -1.69
CA LYS A 148 21.34 20.00 -2.61
C LYS A 148 19.86 19.67 -2.64
N ALA A 149 19.38 19.20 -3.78
CA ALA A 149 17.98 18.82 -3.97
C ALA A 149 17.89 17.47 -4.69
N LEU A 150 16.91 16.67 -4.29
CA LEU A 150 16.47 15.50 -5.05
C LEU A 150 15.32 15.93 -5.94
N VAL A 151 15.35 15.49 -7.19
CA VAL A 151 14.34 15.85 -8.19
C VAL A 151 13.70 14.59 -8.74
N ASP A 152 12.38 14.62 -8.90
CA ASP A 152 11.62 13.51 -9.47
C ASP A 152 12.14 13.13 -10.86
N HIS A 153 12.19 11.82 -11.12
CA HIS A 153 12.69 11.29 -12.38
C HIS A 153 11.92 11.80 -13.60
N GLY A 154 10.59 11.89 -13.51
CA GLY A 154 9.74 12.39 -14.60
C GLY A 154 10.01 13.86 -14.92
N LEU A 155 10.24 14.67 -13.89
CA LEU A 155 10.58 16.09 -14.06
C LEU A 155 11.94 16.26 -14.73
N LEU A 156 12.94 15.45 -14.34
CA LEU A 156 14.26 15.47 -14.98
C LEU A 156 14.19 15.08 -16.45
N LEU A 157 13.41 14.05 -16.81
CA LEU A 157 13.22 13.63 -18.19
C LEU A 157 12.53 14.70 -19.03
N GLN A 158 11.49 15.34 -18.49
CA GLN A 158 10.75 16.37 -19.21
C GLN A 158 11.61 17.59 -19.55
N PHE A 159 12.48 18.02 -18.63
CA PHE A 159 13.33 19.19 -18.81
C PHE A 159 14.74 18.86 -19.33
N GLY A 160 15.08 17.59 -19.51
CA GLY A 160 16.41 17.14 -19.95
C GLY A 160 17.52 17.44 -18.92
N ALA A 161 17.17 17.51 -17.64
CA ALA A 161 18.08 17.81 -16.56
C ALA A 161 18.74 16.53 -16.01
N GLU A 162 20.00 16.65 -15.60
CA GLU A 162 20.82 15.54 -15.11
C GLU A 162 21.31 15.77 -13.67
N VAL A 163 21.76 14.69 -13.04
CA VAL A 163 22.39 14.77 -11.73
C VAL A 163 23.68 15.58 -11.85
N GLY A 164 23.85 16.59 -10.99
CA GLY A 164 24.91 17.59 -11.03
C GLY A 164 24.49 18.94 -11.61
N ASP A 165 23.34 19.03 -12.29
CA ASP A 165 22.85 20.29 -12.83
C ASP A 165 22.37 21.23 -11.73
N THR A 166 22.41 22.55 -12.00
CA THR A 166 21.93 23.57 -11.06
C THR A 166 20.52 24.03 -11.44
N ILE A 167 19.63 23.99 -10.46
CA ILE A 167 18.26 24.50 -10.53
C ILE A 167 18.13 25.73 -9.63
N THR A 168 17.28 26.67 -10.03
CA THR A 168 16.96 27.84 -9.21
C THR A 168 15.53 27.72 -8.72
N LEU A 169 15.33 27.90 -7.41
CA LEU A 169 14.04 27.88 -6.75
C LEU A 169 13.83 29.22 -6.06
N GLY A 170 12.88 30.00 -6.57
CA GLY A 170 12.71 31.40 -6.15
C GLY A 170 14.00 32.20 -6.38
N SER A 171 14.65 32.62 -5.28
CA SER A 171 15.91 33.38 -5.30
C SER A 171 17.17 32.54 -5.01
N GLN A 172 17.02 31.25 -4.70
CA GLN A 172 18.13 30.38 -4.28
C GLN A 172 18.45 29.33 -5.34
N SER A 173 19.74 28.98 -5.47
CA SER A 173 20.19 27.91 -6.36
C SER A 173 20.55 26.65 -5.58
N PHE A 174 20.14 25.51 -6.13
CA PHE A 174 20.38 24.17 -5.60
C PHE A 174 21.00 23.28 -6.68
N VAL A 175 21.85 22.35 -6.25
CA VAL A 175 22.44 21.34 -7.15
C VAL A 175 21.61 20.06 -7.07
N ILE A 176 21.33 19.44 -8.22
CA ILE A 176 20.62 18.17 -8.29
C ILE A 176 21.58 17.07 -7.84
N GLU A 177 21.36 16.49 -6.66
CA GLU A 177 22.22 15.43 -6.11
C GLU A 177 21.83 14.05 -6.62
N GLY A 178 20.54 13.85 -6.95
CA GLY A 178 20.05 12.56 -7.38
C GLY A 178 18.65 12.62 -7.93
N ARG A 179 18.31 11.58 -8.69
CA ARG A 179 16.98 11.33 -9.21
C ARG A 179 16.17 10.60 -8.15
N LEU A 180 15.01 11.13 -7.82
CA LEU A 180 14.06 10.50 -6.91
C LEU A 180 13.14 9.58 -7.73
N GLN A 181 13.13 8.29 -7.39
CA GLN A 181 12.27 7.30 -8.06
C GLN A 181 11.05 6.98 -7.21
N LYS A 182 11.25 6.84 -5.89
CA LYS A 182 10.18 6.46 -4.98
C LYS A 182 10.36 7.11 -3.63
N VAL A 183 9.27 7.71 -3.15
CA VAL A 183 9.13 8.22 -1.79
C VAL A 183 8.05 7.39 -1.11
N PRO A 184 8.33 6.79 0.06
CA PRO A 184 7.27 6.22 0.88
C PRO A 184 6.31 7.34 1.31
N GLY A 185 5.05 7.26 0.88
CA GLY A 185 3.97 8.17 1.29
C GLY A 185 3.35 8.99 0.18
N GLU A 186 3.93 8.90 -1.02
CA GLU A 186 3.40 9.59 -2.18
C GLU A 186 2.90 8.60 -3.22
N SER A 187 1.69 8.86 -3.70
CA SER A 187 1.11 8.16 -4.84
C SER A 187 1.87 8.53 -6.11
N ALA A 188 2.08 7.58 -7.03
CA ALA A 188 2.71 7.85 -8.34
C ALA A 188 2.04 9.00 -9.14
N ALA A 189 0.78 9.33 -8.82
CA ALA A 189 0.06 10.45 -9.42
C ALA A 189 0.63 11.83 -9.07
N THR A 190 1.22 12.03 -7.89
CA THR A 190 1.85 13.31 -7.50
C THR A 190 3.27 13.45 -8.04
N GLN A 191 3.90 12.36 -8.51
CA GLN A 191 5.23 12.41 -9.15
C GLN A 191 5.20 13.08 -10.53
N LEU A 192 4.04 13.09 -11.20
CA LEU A 192 3.87 13.64 -12.54
C LEU A 192 3.41 15.12 -12.55
N ALA A 193 2.98 15.66 -11.42
CA ALA A 193 2.40 17.00 -11.28
C ALA A 193 3.43 18.03 -10.78
#